data_AF-A0A6F9XUS8-F1
#
_entry.id   AF-A0A6F9XUS8-F1
#
_cell.length_a   1.000
_cell.length_b   1.000
_cell.length_c   1.000
_cell.angle_alpha   90.00
_cell.angle_beta   90.00
_cell.angle_gamma   90.00
#
_symmetry.space_group_name_H-M   'P 1'
#
loop_
_entity.id
_entity.type
_entity.pdbx_description
1 polymer ?
#
loop_
_entity_poly.entity_id
_entity_poly.type
_entity_poly.pdbx_seq_one_letter_code
_entity_poly.pdbx_strand_id
1 'polypeptide(L)' 'MAIEQTTLYLNEGYEWIIDIDIEKYFETVNHDKLISILREKFNKAPTHNLIRNFLRVGIMDDG' A
#
# COMPACT_ATOMS: atom_id res chain seq x y z
N MET A 1 -16.15 -5.97 -7.56
CA MET A 1 -14.77 -6.51 -7.50
C MET A 1 -13.88 -5.76 -8.47
N ALA A 2 -12.55 -5.74 -8.29
CA ALA A 2 -11.62 -4.97 -9.14
C ALA A 2 -11.79 -5.28 -10.64
N ILE A 3 -11.97 -6.57 -10.99
CA ILE A 3 -12.17 -7.02 -12.37
C ILE A 3 -13.46 -6.46 -12.99
N GLU A 4 -14.57 -6.46 -12.23
CA GLU A 4 -15.85 -5.93 -12.71
C GLU A 4 -15.75 -4.43 -13.03
N GLN A 5 -15.02 -3.67 -12.20
CA GLN A 5 -14.83 -2.25 -12.40
C GLN A 5 -14.00 -1.98 -13.66
N THR A 6 -12.95 -2.76 -13.90
CA THR A 6 -12.15 -2.70 -15.14
C THR A 6 -13.00 -2.98 -16.38
N THR A 7 -13.86 -4.01 -16.33
CA THR A 7 -14.77 -4.32 -17.44
C THR A 7 -15.75 -3.17 -17.72
N LEU A 8 -16.21 -2.48 -16.68
CA LEU A 8 -17.10 -1.34 -16.81
C LEU A 8 -16.41 -0.17 -17.53
N TYR A 9 -15.16 0.15 -17.17
CA TYR A 9 -14.38 1.19 -17.85
C TYR A 9 -14.03 0.83 -19.30
N LEU A 10 -13.73 -0.43 -19.60
CA LEU A 10 -13.53 -0.88 -20.99
C LEU A 10 -14.80 -0.68 -21.83
N ASN A 11 -15.97 -0.99 -21.26
CA ASN A 11 -17.26 -0.80 -21.93
C ASN A 11 -17.66 0.67 -22.08
N GLU A 12 -17.13 1.57 -21.25
CA GLU A 12 -17.30 3.03 -21.35
C GLU A 12 -16.35 3.68 -22.38
N GLY A 13 -15.50 2.90 -23.04
CA GLY A 13 -14.61 3.37 -24.12
C GLY A 13 -13.20 3.79 -23.66
N TYR A 14 -12.82 3.49 -22.42
CA TYR A 14 -11.44 3.68 -21.96
C TYR A 14 -10.56 2.52 -22.47
N GLU A 15 -9.97 2.69 -23.66
CA GLU A 15 -9.14 1.66 -24.33
C GLU A 15 -7.70 1.55 -23.80
N TRP A 16 -7.25 2.53 -23.01
CA TRP A 16 -5.87 2.60 -22.53
C TRP A 16 -5.79 2.23 -21.05
N ILE A 17 -5.02 1.17 -20.77
CA ILE A 17 -4.69 0.76 -19.40
C ILE A 17 -3.28 1.24 -19.12
N ILE A 18 -3.14 2.06 -18.08
CA ILE A 18 -1.83 2.44 -17.53
C ILE A 18 -1.60 1.53 -16.33
N ASP A 19 -0.76 0.52 -16.51
CA ASP A 19 -0.31 -0.32 -15.41
C ASP A 19 0.86 0.37 -14.72
N ILE A 20 0.68 0.70 -13.44
CA ILE A 20 1.71 1.30 -12.60
C ILE A 20 1.95 0.34 -11.45
N ASP A 21 3.02 -0.44 -11.55
CA ASP A 21 3.51 -1.23 -10.44
C ASP A 21 4.65 -0.50 -9.73
N ILE A 22 4.71 -0.62 -8.40
CA ILE A 22 5.81 -0.11 -7.60
C ILE A 22 6.59 -1.30 -7.09
N GLU A 23 7.68 -1.63 -7.77
CA GLU A 23 8.60 -2.66 -7.33
C GLU A 23 9.07 -2.37 -5.90
N LYS A 24 9.04 -3.40 -5.05
CA LYS A 24 9.55 -3.34 -3.68
C LYS A 24 8.94 -2.18 -2.88
N TYR A 25 7.67 -1.85 -3.09
CA TYR A 25 6.98 -0.76 -2.38
C TYR A 25 7.21 -0.80 -0.86
N PHE A 26 7.13 -1.99 -0.26
CA PHE A 26 7.31 -2.14 1.18
C PHE A 26 8.75 -1.89 1.66
N GLU A 27 9.76 -2.04 0.80
CA GLU A 27 11.16 -1.73 1.11
C GLU A 27 11.48 -0.25 0.86
N THR A 28 10.84 0.36 -0.15
CA THR A 28 11.16 1.71 -0.63
C THR A 28 10.27 2.81 -0.02
N VAL A 29 9.13 2.44 0.58
CA VAL A 29 8.21 3.41 1.17
C VAL A 29 8.78 4.01 2.46
N ASN A 30 8.66 5.33 2.60
CA ASN A 30 9.00 6.00 3.85
C ASN A 30 8.02 5.58 4.97
N HIS A 31 8.50 4.73 5.88
CA HIS A 31 7.69 4.18 6.98
C HIS A 31 7.17 5.24 7.96
N ASP A 32 7.91 6.33 8.18
CA ASP A 32 7.44 7.40 9.07
C ASP A 32 6.24 8.13 8.47
N LYS A 33 6.26 8.39 7.16
CA LYS A 33 5.12 8.95 6.43
C LYS A 33 3.92 8.01 6.47
N LEU A 34 4.13 6.71 6.26
CA LEU A 34 3.08 5.69 6.35
C LEU A 34 2.44 5.65 7.75
N ILE A 35 3.26 5.65 8.80
CA ILE A 35 2.77 5.66 10.19
C ILE A 35 2.04 6.98 10.53
N SER A 36 2.49 8.11 9.99
CA SER A 36 1.79 9.39 10.16
C SER A 36 0.36 9.35 9.60
N ILE A 37 0.20 8.84 8.38
CA ILE A 37 -1.12 8.69 7.74
C ILE A 37 -2.01 7.72 8.53
N LEU A 38 -1.44 6.64 9.06
CA LEU A 38 -2.17 5.69 9.89
C LEU A 38 -2.67 6.32 11.21
N ARG A 39 -1.86 7.18 11.82
CA ARG A 39 -2.22 7.92 13.04
C ARG A 39 -3.41 8.86 12.83
N GLU A 40 -3.50 9.46 11.64
CA GLU A 40 -4.63 10.33 11.27
C GLU A 40 -5.94 9.55 11.12
N LYS A 41 -5.89 8.30 10.63
CA LYS A 41 -7.08 7.46 10.45
C LYS A 41 -7.53 6.74 11.72
N PHE A 42 -6.61 6.22 12.54
CA PHE A 42 -6.95 5.48 13.76
C PHE A 42 -5.93 5.69 14.87
N ASN A 43 -6.28 6.43 15.92
CA ASN A 43 -5.35 6.74 17.00
C ASN A 43 -5.28 5.66 18.10
N LYS A 44 -4.78 4.46 17.76
CA LYS A 44 -4.52 3.38 18.74
C LYS A 44 -3.03 3.08 18.82
N ALA A 45 -2.39 3.50 19.92
CA ALA A 45 -0.96 3.32 20.14
C ALA A 45 -0.45 1.86 19.99
N PRO A 46 -1.16 0.81 20.48
CA PRO A 46 -0.71 -0.58 20.31
C PRO A 46 -0.67 -1.03 18.85
N THR A 47 -1.64 -0.59 18.05
CA THR A 47 -1.77 -0.94 16.63
C THR A 47 -0.63 -0.33 15.80
N HIS A 48 -0.25 0.91 16.08
CA HIS A 48 0.87 1.56 15.41
C HIS A 48 2.21 0.87 15.68
N ASN A 49 2.42 0.41 16.91
CA ASN A 49 3.63 -0.31 17.28
C ASN A 49 3.70 -1.67 16.58
N LEU A 50 2.57 -2.38 16.48
CA LEU A 50 2.50 -3.64 15.76
C LEU A 50 2.84 -3.47 14.27
N ILE A 51 2.22 -2.49 13.61
CA ILE A 51 2.48 -2.19 12.18
C ILE A 51 3.95 -1.82 11.97
N ARG A 52 4.53 -1.00 12.85
CA ARG A 52 5.96 -0.65 12.78
C ARG A 52 6.86 -1.88 12.91
N ASN A 53 6.51 -2.83 13.77
CA ASN A 53 7.29 -4.06 13.92
C ASN A 53 7.21 -4.94 12.67
N PHE A 54 6.02 -5.10 12.08
CA PHE A 54 5.86 -5.85 10.83
C PHE A 54 6.65 -5.23 9.67
N LEU A 55 6.61 -3.91 9.53
CA LEU A 55 7.37 -3.21 8.49
C LEU A 55 8.89 -3.36 8.68
N ARG A 56 9.38 -3.48 9.93
CA ARG A 56 10.81 -3.69 10.22
C ARG A 56 11.29 -5.12 9.94
N VAL A 57 10.46 -6.13 10.20
CA VAL A 57 10.84 -7.54 10.00
C VAL A 57 11.08 -7.83 8.52
N GLY A 58 10.27 -7.29 7.61
CA GLY A 58 10.46 -7.46 6.17
C GLY A 58 11.76 -6.83 5.60
N ILE A 59 12.41 -5.93 6.34
CA ILE A 59 13.70 -5.33 5.97
C ILE A 59 14.88 -6.21 6.45
N MET A 60 14.65 -7.08 7.44
CA MET A 60 15.70 -7.94 8.01
C MET A 60 15.88 -9.27 7.26
N ASP A 61 14.95 -9.65 6.38
CA ASP A 61 15.05 -10.87 5.55
C ASP A 61 15.94 -10.68 4.29
N ASP A 62 16.31 -9.45 3.93
CA ASP A 62 17.30 -9.13 2.88
C ASP A 62 18.74 -9.17 3.43
N GLY A 63 19.07 -10.23 4.17
CA GLY A 63 20.41 -10.59 4.66
C GLY A 63 21.07 -11.69 3.84
#